data_AF-A0A1Q7D1A7-F1
#
_entry.id   AF-A0A1Q7D1A7-F1
#
_cell.length_a   1.000
_cell.length_b   1.000
_cell.length_c   1.000
_cell.angle_alpha   90.00
_cell.angle_beta   90.00
_cell.angle_gamma   90.00
#
_symmetry.space_group_name_H-M   'P 1'
#
loop_
_entity.id
_entity.type
_entity.pdbx_description
1 polymer ?
#
loop_
_entity_poly.entity_id
_entity_poly.type
_entity_poly.pdbx_seq_one_letter_code
_entity_poly.pdbx_strand_id
1 'polypeptide(L)'
;MTNLALRIVLLWIVGYAFFIFHGLSFHLTPWSQAFINAMVKYTYAAKGQERTTVVLFREENLSALGIHYPVPYAVHADIIAALASYEPRAVFVDFAFIDPRPNDDVGELAQALCGLRRAGRARPIDVLLAAPTGGSVRPELLQCARLASPELDDAVGVSGVLTYASQAGQPPRPTPAFALASEGLGVEPARAAPMEIIWGKRVAALNAKWMKCDEPSLAEAIRLVLRHGPLALRLACPYTRTITAVHLLNSSGDADIRDALHGQTVLYGAGFRLTGDRVDSPVYADMPGVYLHAMAYDNLVTFGKGYKRAARHGVMARVTDAVLLLIAAILLVRFPRESPPAARTFAELQAKLRGGALAAGVVVLVVAGLAVSRGVDDALLALFAAYVLYRWRGARDLGFVLLTGVTLVTALFYYYVVDLGPRNILAFLVFFEVVRHLEGRLKEFAARYFALKAGATVESRAPLRMIDKFFSLYSGGSR
;
A
#
# COMPACT_ATOMS: atom_id res chain seq x y z
N MET A 1 -26.95 30.14 -19.44
CA MET A 1 -25.55 29.62 -19.45
C MET A 1 -24.71 30.12 -18.28
N THR A 2 -24.79 31.40 -17.91
CA THR A 2 -24.03 32.02 -16.80
C THR A 2 -24.19 31.30 -15.44
N ASN A 3 -25.41 30.86 -15.10
CA ASN A 3 -25.67 30.15 -13.83
C ASN A 3 -25.07 28.73 -13.75
N LEU A 4 -24.82 28.07 -14.89
CA LEU A 4 -24.27 26.71 -14.91
C LEU A 4 -22.74 26.74 -14.76
N ALA A 5 -22.08 27.61 -15.53
CA ALA A 5 -20.63 27.82 -15.41
C ALA A 5 -20.24 28.28 -14.01
N LEU A 6 -21.01 29.21 -13.41
CA LEU A 6 -20.77 29.69 -12.05
C LEU A 6 -20.83 28.56 -11.01
N ARG A 7 -21.80 27.64 -11.13
CA ARG A 7 -21.90 26.48 -10.22
C ARG A 7 -20.73 25.53 -10.37
N ILE A 8 -20.33 25.23 -11.61
CA ILE A 8 -19.19 24.35 -11.87
C ILE A 8 -17.92 24.96 -11.24
N VAL A 9 -17.68 26.25 -11.46
CA VAL A 9 -16.52 26.96 -10.89
C VAL A 9 -16.56 26.96 -9.37
N LEU A 10 -17.73 27.23 -8.75
CA LEU A 10 -17.85 27.25 -7.30
C LEU A 10 -17.63 25.86 -6.69
N LEU A 11 -18.24 24.82 -7.25
CA LEU A 11 -18.02 23.42 -6.83
C LEU A 11 -16.56 23.00 -7.01
N TRP A 12 -15.92 23.45 -8.09
CA TRP A 12 -14.51 23.19 -8.35
C TRP A 12 -13.60 23.86 -7.32
N ILE A 13 -13.83 25.15 -7.01
CA ILE A 13 -13.07 25.89 -5.99
C ILE A 13 -13.26 25.25 -4.61
N VAL A 14 -14.51 24.93 -4.24
CA VAL A 14 -14.82 24.27 -2.97
C VAL A 14 -14.16 22.90 -2.90
N GLY A 15 -14.26 22.10 -3.95
CA GLY A 15 -13.60 20.80 -4.03
C GLY A 15 -12.09 20.91 -3.91
N TYR A 16 -11.48 21.85 -4.63
CA TYR A 16 -10.05 22.10 -4.55
C TYR A 16 -9.61 22.53 -3.15
N ALA A 17 -10.38 23.43 -2.52
CA ALA A 17 -10.14 23.84 -1.15
C ALA A 17 -10.27 22.66 -0.16
N PHE A 18 -11.26 21.78 -0.36
CA PHE A 18 -11.47 20.60 0.48
C PHE A 18 -10.33 19.58 0.34
N PHE A 19 -9.81 19.40 -0.87
CA PHE A 19 -8.70 18.48 -1.15
C PHE A 19 -7.34 19.00 -0.67
N ILE A 20 -7.12 20.32 -0.67
CA ILE A 20 -5.84 20.95 -0.28
C ILE A 20 -5.80 21.35 1.19
N PHE A 21 -6.84 22.01 1.70
CA PHE A 21 -6.81 22.58 3.05
C PHE A 21 -7.27 21.61 4.14
N HIS A 22 -8.12 20.62 3.82
CA HIS A 22 -8.69 19.72 4.84
C HIS A 22 -8.09 18.32 4.87
N GLY A 23 -7.17 17.98 3.97
CA GLY A 23 -6.49 16.68 4.01
C GLY A 23 -7.42 15.46 3.87
N LEU A 24 -8.66 15.62 3.38
CA LEU A 24 -9.56 14.49 3.13
C LEU A 24 -8.89 13.45 2.22
N SER A 25 -8.12 13.95 1.24
CA SER A 25 -7.25 13.14 0.41
C SER A 25 -6.41 12.22 1.29
N PHE A 26 -5.58 12.77 2.19
CA PHE A 26 -4.71 12.04 3.11
C PHE A 26 -5.43 10.92 3.90
N HIS A 27 -6.64 11.16 4.40
CA HIS A 27 -7.41 10.15 5.14
C HIS A 27 -7.98 9.02 4.26
N LEU A 28 -8.30 9.31 3.00
CA LEU A 28 -8.87 8.34 2.06
C LEU A 28 -7.83 7.71 1.14
N THR A 29 -6.61 8.24 1.16
CA THR A 29 -5.49 7.72 0.39
C THR A 29 -5.17 6.26 0.74
N PRO A 30 -5.01 5.86 2.03
CA PRO A 30 -4.71 4.47 2.37
C PRO A 30 -5.77 3.48 1.85
N TRP A 31 -7.04 3.90 1.86
CA TRP A 31 -8.15 3.08 1.35
C TRP A 31 -8.16 2.97 -0.18
N SER A 32 -7.89 4.09 -0.86
CA SER A 32 -7.78 4.10 -2.33
C SER A 32 -6.60 3.24 -2.80
N GLN A 33 -5.53 3.24 -2.02
CA GLN A 33 -4.37 2.37 -2.20
C GLN A 33 -4.70 0.91 -1.99
N ALA A 34 -5.32 0.55 -0.87
CA ALA A 34 -5.73 -0.84 -0.61
C ALA A 34 -6.59 -1.37 -1.76
N PHE A 35 -7.50 -0.53 -2.29
CA PHE A 35 -8.32 -0.85 -3.45
C PHE A 35 -7.50 -1.09 -4.73
N ILE A 36 -6.55 -0.21 -5.05
CA ILE A 36 -5.71 -0.40 -6.25
C ILE A 36 -4.75 -1.57 -6.06
N ASN A 37 -4.11 -1.71 -4.90
CA ASN A 37 -3.27 -2.84 -4.54
C ASN A 37 -4.05 -4.16 -4.66
N ALA A 38 -5.32 -4.19 -4.22
CA ALA A 38 -6.20 -5.34 -4.42
C ALA A 38 -6.44 -5.67 -5.90
N MET A 39 -6.43 -4.68 -6.79
CA MET A 39 -6.55 -4.94 -8.24
C MET A 39 -5.21 -5.35 -8.86
N VAL A 40 -4.13 -4.63 -8.55
CA VAL A 40 -2.82 -4.84 -9.17
C VAL A 40 -2.03 -6.00 -8.55
N LYS A 41 -2.44 -6.53 -7.38
CA LYS A 41 -1.81 -7.72 -6.77
C LYS A 41 -1.82 -8.93 -7.70
N TYR A 42 -2.85 -9.06 -8.54
CA TYR A 42 -2.99 -10.14 -9.51
C TYR A 42 -2.02 -10.02 -10.68
N THR A 43 -1.63 -8.79 -10.98
CA THR A 43 -0.70 -8.46 -12.06
C THR A 43 0.73 -8.24 -11.56
N TYR A 44 0.95 -8.25 -10.24
CA TYR A 44 2.28 -8.10 -9.65
C TYR A 44 3.13 -9.31 -10.02
N ALA A 45 4.20 -9.08 -10.79
CA ALA A 45 5.00 -10.16 -11.33
C ALA A 45 5.83 -10.86 -10.25
N ALA A 46 5.94 -12.18 -10.40
CA ALA A 46 6.78 -13.07 -9.59
C ALA A 46 8.29 -12.77 -9.64
N LYS A 47 8.73 -11.94 -10.59
CA LYS A 47 10.13 -11.81 -10.99
C LYS A 47 11.06 -11.38 -9.85
N GLY A 48 10.61 -10.43 -9.03
CA GLY A 48 11.37 -10.03 -7.83
C GLY A 48 11.44 -11.14 -6.79
N GLN A 49 10.35 -11.90 -6.63
CA GLN A 49 10.17 -12.90 -5.56
C GLN A 49 11.12 -14.07 -5.77
N GLU A 50 11.30 -14.47 -7.03
CA GLU A 50 12.21 -15.53 -7.46
C GLU A 50 13.68 -15.09 -7.40
N ARG A 51 13.94 -13.79 -7.24
CA ARG A 51 15.29 -13.21 -7.20
C ARG A 51 15.75 -12.72 -5.82
N THR A 52 14.86 -12.82 -4.84
CA THR A 52 15.05 -12.28 -3.50
C THR A 52 14.78 -13.37 -2.49
N THR A 53 15.69 -13.54 -1.53
CA THR A 53 15.59 -14.54 -0.48
C THR A 53 15.97 -13.92 0.85
N VAL A 54 15.15 -14.15 1.86
CA VAL A 54 15.44 -13.76 3.24
C VAL A 54 16.00 -14.96 3.98
N VAL A 55 17.18 -14.81 4.57
CA VAL A 55 17.65 -15.73 5.61
C VAL A 55 17.30 -15.11 6.95
N LEU A 56 16.46 -15.78 7.72
CA LEU A 56 15.91 -15.23 8.95
C LEU A 56 16.46 -15.97 10.17
N PHE A 57 17.04 -15.19 11.09
CA PHE A 57 17.40 -15.65 12.43
C PHE A 57 16.28 -15.30 13.41
N ARG A 58 15.70 -16.27 14.10
CA ARG A 58 14.59 -16.07 15.04
C ARG A 58 14.95 -16.56 16.44
N GLU A 59 14.11 -16.21 17.41
CA GLU A 59 14.20 -16.67 18.79
C GLU A 59 14.27 -18.21 18.88
N GLU A 60 13.50 -18.91 18.06
CA GLU A 60 13.47 -20.38 18.06
C GLU A 60 14.83 -20.97 17.62
N ASN A 61 15.62 -20.21 16.86
CA ASN A 61 16.98 -20.61 16.46
C ASN A 61 17.98 -20.48 17.61
N LEU A 62 17.81 -19.51 18.52
CA LEU A 62 18.65 -19.39 19.72
C LEU A 62 18.54 -20.66 20.58
N SER A 63 17.30 -21.09 20.84
CA SER A 63 17.04 -22.30 21.61
C SER A 63 17.55 -23.56 20.90
N ALA A 64 17.39 -23.66 19.57
CA ALA A 64 17.85 -24.82 18.81
C ALA A 64 19.38 -24.93 18.76
N LEU A 65 20.10 -23.80 18.79
CA LEU A 65 21.56 -23.74 18.77
C LEU A 65 22.18 -23.69 20.18
N GLY A 66 21.36 -23.64 21.24
CA GLY A 66 21.86 -23.55 22.62
C GLY A 66 22.60 -22.25 22.94
N ILE A 67 22.23 -21.14 22.28
CA ILE A 67 22.86 -19.82 22.46
C ILE A 67 21.86 -18.79 22.99
N HIS A 68 22.36 -17.64 23.45
CA HIS A 68 21.55 -16.53 23.94
C HIS A 68 21.68 -15.30 23.04
N TYR A 69 20.69 -14.40 23.14
CA TYR A 69 20.81 -13.07 22.57
C TYR A 69 21.74 -12.19 23.44
N PRO A 70 22.62 -11.36 22.85
CA PRO A 70 22.82 -11.17 21.41
C PRO A 70 23.61 -12.32 20.77
N VAL A 71 23.32 -12.60 19.50
CA VAL A 71 23.96 -13.69 18.75
C VAL A 71 25.49 -13.45 18.70
N PRO A 72 26.33 -14.47 19.01
CA PRO A 72 27.79 -14.37 18.92
C PRO A 72 28.28 -14.19 17.48
N TYR A 73 29.40 -13.48 17.30
CA TYR A 73 29.95 -13.23 15.96
C TYR A 73 30.40 -14.51 15.22
N ALA A 74 30.87 -15.52 15.95
CA ALA A 74 31.20 -16.83 15.38
C ALA A 74 29.98 -17.48 14.69
N VAL A 75 28.79 -17.39 15.30
CA VAL A 75 27.55 -17.92 14.71
C VAL A 75 27.16 -17.17 13.43
N HIS A 76 27.37 -15.84 13.40
CA HIS A 76 27.21 -15.08 12.16
C HIS A 76 28.23 -15.49 11.10
N ALA A 77 29.48 -15.76 11.48
CA ALA A 77 30.53 -16.22 10.59
C ALA A 77 30.18 -17.58 9.97
N ASP A 78 29.65 -18.53 10.75
CA ASP A 78 29.17 -19.83 10.27
C ASP A 78 28.06 -19.69 9.22
N ILE A 79 27.09 -18.80 9.48
CA ILE A 79 25.99 -18.52 8.54
C ILE A 79 26.51 -17.90 7.25
N ILE A 80 27.43 -16.94 7.35
CA ILE A 80 28.06 -16.29 6.19
C ILE A 80 28.89 -17.29 5.38
N ALA A 81 29.62 -18.19 6.05
CA ALA A 81 30.37 -19.27 5.40
C ALA A 81 29.43 -20.27 4.71
N ALA A 82 28.31 -20.62 5.34
CA ALA A 82 27.29 -21.46 4.73
C ALA A 82 26.69 -20.80 3.47
N LEU A 83 26.37 -19.50 3.52
CA LEU A 83 25.92 -18.72 2.37
C LEU A 83 26.94 -18.74 1.23
N ALA A 84 28.23 -18.64 1.53
CA ALA A 84 29.29 -18.65 0.52
C ALA A 84 29.26 -19.93 -0.33
N SER A 85 28.90 -21.08 0.26
CA SER A 85 28.82 -22.37 -0.44
C SER A 85 27.73 -22.43 -1.53
N TYR A 86 26.75 -21.53 -1.47
CA TYR A 86 25.65 -21.45 -2.42
C TYR A 86 25.86 -20.41 -3.51
N GLU A 87 26.93 -19.61 -3.45
CA GLU A 87 27.28 -18.61 -4.46
C GLU A 87 26.12 -17.62 -4.77
N PRO A 88 25.56 -16.93 -3.77
CA PRO A 88 24.55 -15.90 -4.01
C PRO A 88 25.10 -14.77 -4.86
N ARG A 89 24.22 -14.04 -5.53
CA ARG A 89 24.61 -12.89 -6.35
C ARG A 89 25.06 -11.71 -5.50
N ALA A 90 24.39 -11.49 -4.38
CA ALA A 90 24.66 -10.43 -3.42
C ALA A 90 24.07 -10.80 -2.05
N VAL A 91 24.66 -10.27 -0.99
CA VAL A 91 24.20 -10.49 0.39
C VAL A 91 24.17 -9.16 1.13
N PHE A 92 23.03 -8.81 1.71
CA PHE A 92 22.91 -7.76 2.71
C PHE A 92 22.75 -8.39 4.10
N VAL A 93 23.58 -7.96 5.05
CA VAL A 93 23.55 -8.40 6.44
C VAL A 93 22.94 -7.29 7.30
N ASP A 94 21.72 -7.54 7.75
CA ASP A 94 20.89 -6.66 8.55
C ASP A 94 21.16 -6.85 10.05
N PHE A 95 22.43 -6.73 10.43
CA PHE A 95 22.90 -6.77 11.81
C PHE A 95 23.91 -5.65 12.02
N ALA A 96 23.71 -4.86 13.07
CA ALA A 96 24.65 -3.82 13.46
C ALA A 96 25.76 -4.41 14.33
N PHE A 97 26.96 -4.57 13.78
CA PHE A 97 28.16 -5.03 14.49
C PHE A 97 28.91 -3.88 15.17
N ILE A 98 28.21 -3.10 16.00
CA ILE A 98 28.73 -1.84 16.58
C ILE A 98 29.26 -1.98 18.01
N ASP A 99 28.77 -2.96 18.78
CA ASP A 99 29.14 -3.10 20.19
C ASP A 99 30.47 -3.86 20.36
N PRO A 100 31.41 -3.37 21.19
CA PRO A 100 32.57 -4.16 21.59
C PRO A 100 32.14 -5.26 22.57
N ARG A 101 32.52 -6.52 22.30
CA ARG A 101 32.21 -7.66 23.18
C ARG A 101 33.48 -8.38 23.65
N PRO A 102 33.53 -8.88 24.90
CA PRO A 102 34.76 -9.39 25.52
C PRO A 102 35.37 -10.63 24.84
N ASN A 103 34.58 -11.41 24.10
CA ASN A 103 34.98 -12.70 23.51
C ASN A 103 34.67 -12.80 22.00
N ASP A 104 34.33 -11.69 21.34
CA ASP A 104 33.91 -11.72 19.93
C ASP A 104 35.13 -11.59 19.01
N ASP A 105 35.50 -12.68 18.33
CA ASP A 105 36.52 -12.68 17.28
C ASP A 105 35.97 -12.01 16.01
N VAL A 106 36.07 -10.67 15.97
CA VAL A 106 35.78 -9.89 14.76
C VAL A 106 36.65 -10.33 13.58
N GLY A 107 37.82 -10.93 13.83
CA GLY A 107 38.67 -11.50 12.80
C GLY A 107 37.98 -12.66 12.08
N GLU A 108 37.36 -13.58 12.80
CA GLU A 108 36.61 -14.70 12.22
C GLU A 108 35.45 -14.20 11.33
N LEU A 109 34.66 -13.24 11.83
CA LEU A 109 33.57 -12.63 11.06
C LEU A 109 34.09 -11.89 9.81
N ALA A 110 35.18 -11.13 9.94
CA ALA A 110 35.81 -10.45 8.80
C ALA A 110 36.30 -11.46 7.74
N GLN A 111 36.91 -12.56 8.17
CA GLN A 111 37.35 -13.64 7.28
C GLN A 111 36.17 -14.28 6.57
N ALA A 112 35.06 -14.54 7.25
CA ALA A 112 33.84 -15.08 6.65
C ALA A 112 33.26 -14.13 5.60
N LEU A 113 33.17 -12.83 5.88
CA LEU A 113 32.72 -11.81 4.91
C LEU A 113 33.62 -11.76 3.67
N CYS A 114 34.95 -11.82 3.87
CA CYS A 114 35.90 -11.89 2.76
C CYS A 114 35.85 -13.21 2.00
N GLY A 115 35.56 -14.32 2.68
CA GLY A 115 35.30 -15.63 2.07
C GLY A 115 34.08 -15.58 1.17
N LEU A 116 32.97 -15.04 1.67
CA LEU A 116 31.74 -14.82 0.92
C LEU A 116 31.99 -13.97 -0.34
N ARG A 117 32.65 -12.81 -0.22
CA ARG A 117 32.98 -11.96 -1.38
C ARG A 117 33.74 -12.73 -2.47
N ARG A 118 34.68 -13.60 -2.07
CA ARG A 118 35.54 -14.37 -2.99
C ARG A 118 34.91 -15.66 -3.53
N ALA A 119 33.85 -16.16 -2.92
CA ALA A 119 33.22 -17.42 -3.31
C ALA A 119 32.53 -17.37 -4.69
N GLY A 120 32.17 -16.18 -5.17
CA GLY A 120 31.56 -16.02 -6.48
C GLY A 120 32.52 -16.37 -7.63
N ARG A 121 32.23 -17.44 -8.37
CA ARG A 121 33.10 -17.93 -9.46
C ARG A 121 33.18 -16.99 -10.65
N ALA A 122 32.03 -16.44 -11.08
CA ALA A 122 31.95 -15.59 -12.26
C ALA A 122 32.29 -14.12 -11.96
N ARG A 123 31.95 -13.67 -10.75
CA ARG A 123 32.21 -12.32 -10.24
C ARG A 123 32.19 -12.34 -8.71
N PRO A 124 32.92 -11.43 -8.04
CA PRO A 124 32.83 -11.28 -6.59
C PRO A 124 31.38 -11.07 -6.14
N ILE A 125 31.01 -11.69 -5.03
CA ILE A 125 29.70 -11.49 -4.41
C ILE A 125 29.68 -10.10 -3.79
N ASP A 126 28.63 -9.35 -4.07
CA ASP A 126 28.44 -8.03 -3.47
C ASP A 126 27.93 -8.18 -2.03
N VAL A 127 28.70 -7.67 -1.06
CA VAL A 127 28.42 -7.83 0.38
C VAL A 127 28.17 -6.47 1.00
N LEU A 128 27.01 -6.32 1.62
CA LEU A 128 26.60 -5.09 2.30
C LEU A 128 26.35 -5.35 3.79
N LEU A 129 26.79 -4.43 4.64
CA LEU A 129 26.55 -4.45 6.09
C LEU A 129 25.67 -3.27 6.49
N ALA A 130 24.74 -3.53 7.41
CA ALA A 130 23.97 -2.51 8.08
C ALA A 130 24.87 -1.59 8.93
N ALA A 131 24.77 -0.29 8.69
CA ALA A 131 25.39 0.76 9.50
C ALA A 131 24.32 1.78 9.96
N PRO A 132 23.78 1.64 11.20
CA PRO A 132 22.80 2.59 11.73
C PRO A 132 23.42 3.97 11.99
N THR A 133 22.62 5.04 12.01
CA THR A 133 23.11 6.39 12.36
C THR A 133 23.74 6.40 13.75
N GLY A 134 24.90 7.06 13.85
CA GLY A 134 25.68 7.14 15.08
C GLY A 134 26.48 5.87 15.40
N GLY A 135 26.24 4.76 14.70
CA GLY A 135 27.01 3.52 14.84
C GLY A 135 28.29 3.53 14.00
N SER A 136 29.42 3.17 14.60
CA SER A 136 30.67 2.95 13.87
C SER A 136 30.89 1.46 13.66
N VAL A 137 30.87 1.02 12.41
CA VAL A 137 31.22 -0.37 12.07
C VAL A 137 32.75 -0.51 12.09
N ARG A 138 33.22 -1.56 12.75
CA ARG A 138 34.64 -1.92 12.87
C ARG A 138 35.32 -1.97 11.49
N PRO A 139 36.44 -1.24 11.24
CA PRO A 139 37.08 -1.17 9.92
C PRO A 139 37.46 -2.53 9.31
N GLU A 140 37.75 -3.51 10.16
CA GLU A 140 38.09 -4.88 9.77
C GLU A 140 36.96 -5.54 8.98
N LEU A 141 35.70 -5.26 9.32
CA LEU A 141 34.52 -5.78 8.64
C LEU A 141 34.30 -5.11 7.26
N LEU A 142 34.90 -3.95 7.03
CA LEU A 142 34.72 -3.15 5.81
C LEU A 142 35.72 -3.50 4.70
N GLN A 143 36.69 -4.38 4.97
CA GLN A 143 37.69 -4.79 3.96
C GLN A 143 37.04 -5.44 2.73
N CYS A 144 35.94 -6.18 2.94
CA CYS A 144 35.25 -6.93 1.90
C CYS A 144 33.76 -6.61 1.78
N ALA A 145 33.27 -5.62 2.54
CA ALA A 145 31.86 -5.24 2.55
C ALA A 145 31.67 -3.73 2.45
N ARG A 146 30.52 -3.32 1.91
CA ARG A 146 30.12 -1.91 1.78
C ARG A 146 29.02 -1.60 2.80
N LEU A 147 28.93 -0.35 3.21
CA LEU A 147 27.93 0.08 4.19
C LEU A 147 26.61 0.46 3.50
N ALA A 148 25.49 0.03 4.08
CA ALA A 148 24.15 0.47 3.74
C ALA A 148 23.43 0.95 5.01
N SER A 149 22.55 1.94 4.87
CA SER A 149 21.76 2.41 6.01
C SER A 149 20.57 1.47 6.27
N PRO A 150 20.50 0.78 7.42
CA PRO A 150 19.37 -0.09 7.76
C PRO A 150 18.13 0.71 8.17
N GLU A 151 18.24 2.04 8.24
CA GLU A 151 17.15 2.87 8.70
C GLU A 151 15.94 2.77 7.78
N LEU A 152 14.82 2.54 8.46
CA LEU A 152 13.51 2.56 7.86
C LEU A 152 13.00 4.00 7.98
N ASP A 153 12.87 4.67 6.85
CA ASP A 153 11.97 5.82 6.77
C ASP A 153 10.56 5.24 6.63
N ASP A 154 9.99 4.83 7.77
CA ASP A 154 8.64 4.24 7.84
C ASP A 154 7.54 5.31 7.71
N ALA A 155 7.91 6.55 7.36
CA ALA A 155 6.97 7.61 7.08
C ALA A 155 5.90 7.08 6.12
N VAL A 156 4.67 7.13 6.60
CA VAL A 156 3.47 6.85 5.82
C VAL A 156 3.51 7.81 4.64
N GLY A 157 3.67 7.27 3.44
CA GLY A 157 3.77 8.07 2.23
C GLY A 157 2.54 8.94 2.03
N VAL A 158 2.62 9.85 1.07
CA VAL A 158 1.46 10.64 0.63
C VAL A 158 0.28 9.73 0.24
N SER A 159 0.58 8.47 -0.10
CA SER A 159 -0.31 7.33 -0.38
C SER A 159 -0.96 6.65 0.84
N GLY A 160 -0.46 6.80 2.07
CA GLY A 160 -0.88 5.91 3.16
C GLY A 160 -0.16 4.57 3.17
N VAL A 161 0.87 4.40 2.33
CA VAL A 161 1.67 3.17 2.18
C VAL A 161 3.08 3.45 2.69
N LEU A 162 3.76 2.43 3.19
CA LEU A 162 5.17 2.52 3.57
C LEU A 162 5.99 3.07 2.40
N THR A 163 6.73 4.14 2.68
CA THR A 163 7.74 4.63 1.76
C THR A 163 9.08 3.99 2.08
N TYR A 164 9.95 4.03 1.10
CA TYR A 164 11.29 3.50 1.25
C TYR A 164 12.26 4.46 0.58
N ALA A 165 13.04 5.15 1.42
CA ALA A 165 13.98 6.15 0.97
C ALA A 165 15.11 5.50 0.16
N SER A 166 15.64 6.26 -0.81
CA SER A 166 16.80 5.85 -1.58
C SER A 166 18.11 5.98 -0.80
N GLN A 167 18.13 6.92 0.14
CA GLN A 167 19.19 7.14 1.10
C GLN A 167 18.58 7.46 2.47
N ALA A 168 19.25 7.02 3.53
CA ALA A 168 18.86 7.28 4.91
C ALA A 168 20.10 7.44 5.79
N GLY A 169 19.89 7.89 7.03
CA GLY A 169 20.94 8.11 8.02
C GLY A 169 21.75 9.39 7.88
N GLN A 170 22.61 9.61 8.86
CA GLN A 170 23.55 10.73 8.91
C GLN A 170 24.99 10.23 9.12
N PRO A 171 25.90 10.43 8.14
CA PRO A 171 25.67 11.02 6.82
C PRO A 171 24.76 10.15 5.93
N PRO A 172 24.07 10.72 4.91
CA PRO A 172 23.18 9.97 4.04
C PRO A 172 23.90 8.84 3.30
N ARG A 173 23.40 7.61 3.47
CA ARG A 173 23.91 6.41 2.80
C ARG A 173 22.79 5.74 2.02
N PRO A 174 23.10 5.08 0.89
CA PRO A 174 22.12 4.24 0.20
C PRO A 174 21.47 3.23 1.15
N THR A 175 20.15 3.10 1.06
CA THR A 175 19.41 2.04 1.76
C THR A 175 19.66 0.68 1.07
N PRO A 176 19.51 -0.46 1.78
CA PRO A 176 19.93 -1.78 1.29
C PRO A 176 19.40 -2.13 -0.10
N ALA A 177 18.10 -1.97 -0.32
CA ALA A 177 17.50 -2.26 -1.62
C ALA A 177 18.08 -1.43 -2.76
N PHE A 178 18.27 -0.12 -2.57
CA PHE A 178 18.85 0.76 -3.59
C PHE A 178 20.34 0.50 -3.79
N ALA A 179 21.06 0.15 -2.72
CA ALA A 179 22.47 -0.22 -2.77
C ALA A 179 22.71 -1.54 -3.51
N LEU A 180 21.81 -2.52 -3.33
CA LEU A 180 21.80 -3.79 -4.06
C LEU A 180 21.34 -3.65 -5.51
N ALA A 181 20.51 -2.64 -5.80
CA ALA A 181 19.95 -2.39 -7.13
C ALA A 181 20.88 -1.54 -8.03
N SER A 182 21.81 -0.77 -7.45
CA SER A 182 22.69 0.11 -8.21
C SER A 182 23.50 -0.66 -9.25
N GLU A 183 24.13 -1.76 -8.82
CA GLU A 183 24.96 -2.64 -9.64
C GLU A 183 24.12 -3.74 -10.32
N GLY A 184 23.27 -3.34 -11.25
CA GLY A 184 22.56 -4.27 -12.13
C GLY A 184 21.24 -3.76 -12.70
N LEU A 185 20.62 -2.79 -12.02
CA LEU A 185 19.38 -2.15 -12.49
C LEU A 185 19.60 -0.71 -12.97
N GLY A 186 20.79 -0.15 -12.72
CA GLY A 186 21.16 1.20 -13.16
C GLY A 186 20.33 2.29 -12.47
N VAL A 187 19.99 2.06 -11.20
CA VAL A 187 19.31 3.03 -10.33
C VAL A 187 20.36 3.67 -9.43
N GLU A 188 20.62 4.97 -9.62
CA GLU A 188 21.59 5.73 -8.82
C GLU A 188 20.94 6.18 -7.50
N PRO A 189 21.34 5.65 -6.32
CA PRO A 189 20.65 5.96 -5.06
C PRO A 189 20.60 7.45 -4.73
N ALA A 190 21.68 8.19 -5.01
CA ALA A 190 21.79 9.62 -4.74
C ALA A 190 20.84 10.50 -5.56
N ARG A 191 20.29 9.99 -6.67
CA ARG A 191 19.34 10.69 -7.53
C ARG A 191 17.96 10.05 -7.55
N ALA A 192 17.81 8.88 -6.94
CA ALA A 192 16.56 8.14 -6.96
C ALA A 192 15.57 8.81 -6.01
N ALA A 193 14.33 8.97 -6.47
CA ALA A 193 13.22 9.39 -5.61
C ALA A 193 12.85 8.25 -4.63
N PRO A 194 12.31 8.56 -3.44
CA PRO A 194 11.75 7.55 -2.55
C PRO A 194 10.70 6.69 -3.26
N MET A 195 10.63 5.41 -2.88
CA MET A 195 9.74 4.41 -3.47
C MET A 195 8.50 4.21 -2.59
N GLU A 196 7.35 4.01 -3.20
CA GLU A 196 6.14 3.46 -2.56
C GLU A 196 6.21 1.94 -2.64
N ILE A 197 6.15 1.26 -1.49
CA ILE A 197 6.27 -0.20 -1.44
C ILE A 197 4.97 -0.87 -1.88
N ILE A 198 5.05 -1.67 -2.94
CA ILE A 198 3.97 -2.51 -3.42
C ILE A 198 4.17 -3.92 -2.86
N TRP A 199 3.24 -4.35 -2.03
CA TRP A 199 3.25 -5.68 -1.43
C TRP A 199 2.57 -6.69 -2.35
N GLY A 200 3.31 -7.73 -2.77
CA GLY A 200 2.71 -8.90 -3.39
C GLY A 200 1.96 -9.74 -2.36
N LYS A 201 0.90 -10.45 -2.76
CA LYS A 201 0.11 -11.35 -1.88
C LYS A 201 0.36 -12.85 -2.08
N ARG A 202 1.12 -13.22 -3.12
CA ARG A 202 1.35 -14.62 -3.46
C ARG A 202 2.40 -15.22 -2.53
N VAL A 203 2.03 -16.22 -1.74
CA VAL A 203 2.99 -16.97 -0.92
C VAL A 203 4.03 -17.62 -1.83
N ALA A 204 5.31 -17.48 -1.50
CA ALA A 204 6.36 -18.17 -2.25
C ALA A 204 6.20 -19.69 -2.13
N ALA A 205 6.37 -20.42 -3.23
CA ALA A 205 6.22 -21.88 -3.25
C ALA A 205 7.09 -22.58 -2.19
N LEU A 206 8.29 -22.06 -1.96
CA LEU A 206 9.21 -22.52 -0.92
C LEU A 206 8.61 -22.38 0.49
N ASN A 207 8.02 -21.22 0.79
CA ASN A 207 7.42 -20.97 2.10
C ASN A 207 6.24 -21.91 2.35
N ALA A 208 5.42 -22.19 1.33
CA ALA A 208 4.29 -23.11 1.44
C ALA A 208 4.72 -24.56 1.77
N LYS A 209 5.95 -24.98 1.39
CA LYS A 209 6.44 -26.34 1.66
C LYS A 209 6.77 -26.58 3.14
N TRP A 210 7.33 -25.59 3.83
CA TRP A 210 7.87 -25.79 5.18
C TRP A 210 7.35 -24.82 6.24
N MET A 211 6.68 -23.73 5.87
CA MET A 211 6.02 -22.83 6.82
C MET A 211 4.57 -23.28 7.01
N LYS A 212 4.09 -23.24 8.26
CA LYS A 212 2.66 -23.39 8.56
C LYS A 212 1.95 -22.11 8.17
N CYS A 213 1.49 -22.04 6.94
CA CYS A 213 0.77 -20.89 6.38
C CYS A 213 -0.74 -20.99 6.62
N ASP A 214 -1.14 -21.22 7.87
CA ASP A 214 -2.56 -21.35 8.21
C ASP A 214 -3.24 -19.97 8.04
N GLU A 215 -4.20 -19.87 7.13
CA GLU A 215 -5.04 -18.68 7.00
C GLU A 215 -6.18 -18.74 8.04
N PRO A 216 -6.56 -17.59 8.64
CA PRO A 216 -7.64 -17.56 9.61
C PRO A 216 -8.94 -18.06 8.99
N SER A 217 -9.72 -18.81 9.77
CA SER A 217 -11.04 -19.27 9.33
C SER A 217 -11.96 -18.09 9.03
N LEU A 218 -13.00 -18.27 8.20
CA LEU A 218 -13.94 -17.21 7.86
C LEU A 218 -14.55 -16.52 9.10
N ALA A 219 -14.89 -17.31 10.12
CA ALA A 219 -15.51 -16.80 11.33
C ALA A 219 -14.53 -15.90 12.11
N GLU A 220 -13.25 -16.26 12.15
CA GLU A 220 -12.18 -15.45 12.75
C GLU A 220 -11.92 -14.19 11.92
N ALA A 221 -11.83 -14.32 10.59
CA ALA A 221 -11.66 -13.20 9.69
C ALA A 221 -12.78 -12.17 9.84
N ILE A 222 -14.05 -12.59 9.85
CA ILE A 222 -15.19 -11.70 10.07
C ILE A 222 -15.14 -11.05 11.45
N ARG A 223 -14.86 -11.81 12.51
CA ARG A 223 -14.73 -11.26 13.87
C ARG A 223 -13.62 -10.20 13.95
N LEU A 224 -12.48 -10.47 13.33
CA LEU A 224 -11.33 -9.58 13.29
C LEU A 224 -11.65 -8.30 12.52
N VAL A 225 -12.29 -8.43 11.35
CA VAL A 225 -12.73 -7.29 10.53
C VAL A 225 -13.78 -6.44 11.25
N LEU A 226 -14.75 -7.06 11.94
CA LEU A 226 -15.77 -6.32 12.67
C LEU A 226 -15.20 -5.58 13.90
N ARG A 227 -14.21 -6.16 14.59
CA ARG A 227 -13.61 -5.54 15.79
C ARG A 227 -12.54 -4.51 15.48
N HIS A 228 -11.71 -4.77 14.48
CA HIS A 228 -10.48 -4.01 14.22
C HIS A 228 -10.43 -3.41 12.81
N GLY A 229 -11.50 -3.60 12.02
CA GLY A 229 -11.59 -3.10 10.65
C GLY A 229 -10.97 -4.06 9.61
N PRO A 230 -11.24 -3.82 8.32
CA PRO A 230 -10.80 -4.70 7.22
C PRO A 230 -9.28 -4.80 7.06
N LEU A 231 -8.52 -3.82 7.53
CA LEU A 231 -7.04 -3.84 7.51
C LEU A 231 -6.41 -4.75 8.58
N ALA A 232 -7.23 -5.29 9.48
CA ALA A 232 -6.77 -6.23 10.51
C ALA A 232 -6.51 -7.63 9.94
N LEU A 233 -7.14 -7.99 8.81
CA LEU A 233 -6.89 -9.27 8.17
C LEU A 233 -5.56 -9.23 7.42
N ARG A 234 -4.54 -9.81 8.02
CA ARG A 234 -3.19 -9.86 7.48
C ARG A 234 -2.73 -11.30 7.26
N LEU A 235 -1.97 -11.52 6.19
CA LEU A 235 -1.43 -12.83 5.84
C LEU A 235 -0.33 -13.22 6.83
N ALA A 236 -0.33 -14.49 7.25
CA ALA A 236 0.65 -15.02 8.21
C ALA A 236 2.00 -15.35 7.56
N CYS A 237 2.00 -15.84 6.32
CA CYS A 237 3.22 -16.20 5.60
C CYS A 237 3.75 -15.05 4.77
N PRO A 238 5.06 -14.74 4.84
CA PRO A 238 5.64 -13.65 4.08
C PRO A 238 5.61 -13.94 2.58
N TYR A 239 5.54 -12.86 1.80
CA TYR A 239 5.69 -12.92 0.34
C TYR A 239 7.05 -13.47 -0.07
N THR A 240 8.12 -12.93 0.49
CA THR A 240 9.49 -13.26 0.09
C THR A 240 9.85 -14.67 0.49
N ARG A 241 10.62 -15.38 -0.36
CA ARG A 241 11.19 -16.70 -0.01
C ARG A 241 12.01 -16.59 1.26
N THR A 242 11.75 -17.45 2.24
CA THR A 242 12.39 -17.40 3.55
C THR A 242 13.01 -18.74 3.90
N ILE A 243 14.29 -18.71 4.26
CA ILE A 243 15.03 -19.82 4.85
C ILE A 243 15.41 -19.43 6.29
N THR A 244 15.26 -20.35 7.25
CA THR A 244 15.72 -20.08 8.63
C THR A 244 17.22 -20.32 8.76
N ALA A 245 17.90 -19.61 9.66
CA ALA A 245 19.33 -19.77 9.89
C ALA A 245 19.71 -21.23 10.23
N VAL A 246 18.94 -21.90 11.09
CA VAL A 246 19.16 -23.32 11.43
C VAL A 246 18.96 -24.23 10.22
N HIS A 247 17.96 -23.96 9.38
CA HIS A 247 17.74 -24.78 8.20
C HIS A 247 18.90 -24.65 7.21
N LEU A 248 19.43 -23.44 7.03
CA LEU A 248 20.63 -23.20 6.22
C LEU A 248 21.84 -23.98 6.72
N LEU A 249 22.09 -23.99 8.04
CA LEU A 249 23.24 -24.66 8.65
C LEU A 249 23.14 -26.20 8.59
N ASN A 250 21.92 -26.75 8.68
CA ASN A 250 21.70 -28.19 8.78
C ASN A 250 21.43 -28.90 7.44
N SER A 251 21.13 -28.17 6.36
CA SER A 251 20.65 -28.77 5.10
C SER A 251 21.67 -28.66 3.97
N SER A 252 22.87 -29.18 4.21
CA SER A 252 23.90 -29.26 3.17
C SER A 252 23.44 -30.14 2.00
N GLY A 253 23.42 -29.56 0.78
CA GLY A 253 23.02 -30.28 -0.43
C GLY A 253 21.53 -30.30 -0.74
N ASP A 254 20.69 -29.60 0.03
CA ASP A 254 19.27 -29.45 -0.29
C ASP A 254 19.07 -28.65 -1.60
N ALA A 255 18.37 -29.26 -2.56
CA ALA A 255 18.10 -28.67 -3.86
C ALA A 255 17.19 -27.44 -3.79
N ASP A 256 16.23 -27.42 -2.86
CA ASP A 256 15.32 -26.29 -2.65
C ASP A 256 16.09 -25.09 -2.08
N ILE A 257 17.04 -25.32 -1.16
CA ILE A 257 17.92 -24.25 -0.64
C ILE A 257 18.87 -23.74 -1.72
N ARG A 258 19.44 -24.65 -2.52
CA ARG A 258 20.31 -24.28 -3.63
C ARG A 258 19.57 -23.39 -4.63
N ASP A 259 18.35 -23.75 -5.02
CA ASP A 259 17.50 -22.92 -5.91
C ASP A 259 17.21 -21.54 -5.30
N ALA A 260 16.94 -21.51 -3.99
CA ALA A 260 16.62 -20.29 -3.27
C ALA A 260 17.82 -19.35 -3.05
N LEU A 261 19.07 -19.83 -3.09
CA LEU A 261 20.25 -19.02 -2.78
C LEU A 261 21.16 -18.79 -3.98
N HIS A 262 21.34 -19.78 -4.85
CA HIS A 262 22.32 -19.72 -5.94
C HIS A 262 21.97 -18.66 -6.98
N GLY A 263 22.87 -17.69 -7.16
CA GLY A 263 22.66 -16.55 -8.04
C GLY A 263 21.54 -15.59 -7.60
N GLN A 264 20.99 -15.76 -6.40
CA GLN A 264 19.93 -14.93 -5.84
C GLN A 264 20.48 -13.80 -4.97
N THR A 265 19.69 -12.76 -4.75
CA THR A 265 20.02 -11.74 -3.74
C THR A 265 19.49 -12.17 -2.38
N VAL A 266 20.37 -12.22 -1.39
CA VAL A 266 20.07 -12.67 -0.04
C VAL A 266 20.05 -11.49 0.92
N LEU A 267 19.01 -11.40 1.74
CA LEU A 267 18.94 -10.48 2.87
C LEU A 267 18.93 -11.32 4.14
N TYR A 268 20.01 -11.23 4.90
CA TYR A 268 20.18 -11.95 6.16
C TYR A 268 19.86 -11.02 7.33
N GLY A 269 18.80 -11.31 8.07
CA GLY A 269 18.35 -10.47 9.20
C GLY A 269 17.76 -11.28 10.34
N ALA A 270 17.30 -10.58 11.37
CA ALA A 270 16.72 -11.19 12.57
C ALA A 270 15.26 -10.82 12.80
N GLY A 271 14.51 -11.71 13.45
CA GLY A 271 13.13 -11.51 13.87
C GLY A 271 12.94 -11.73 15.37
N PHE A 272 13.69 -11.03 16.21
CA PHE A 272 13.54 -11.08 17.66
C PHE A 272 12.39 -10.17 18.13
N ARG A 273 11.62 -10.59 19.14
CA ARG A 273 10.45 -9.81 19.60
C ARG A 273 10.82 -8.53 20.35
N LEU A 274 12.01 -8.49 20.94
CA LEU A 274 12.44 -7.42 21.86
C LEU A 274 13.36 -6.36 21.20
N THR A 275 13.74 -6.54 19.94
CA THR A 275 14.74 -5.66 19.28
C THR A 275 14.15 -4.44 18.58
N GLY A 276 12.82 -4.27 18.58
CA GLY A 276 12.14 -3.11 17.98
C GLY A 276 12.19 -3.01 16.45
N ASP A 277 12.99 -3.85 15.78
CA ASP A 277 13.14 -3.90 14.32
C ASP A 277 11.99 -4.65 13.64
N ARG A 278 10.81 -4.00 13.62
CA ARG A 278 9.56 -4.57 13.14
C ARG A 278 8.80 -3.57 12.28
N VAL A 279 8.12 -4.09 11.27
CA VAL A 279 7.46 -3.30 10.22
C VAL A 279 5.98 -3.64 10.19
N ASP A 280 5.16 -2.60 10.25
CA ASP A 280 3.71 -2.71 10.12
C ASP A 280 3.32 -2.76 8.63
N SER A 281 3.19 -3.97 8.08
CA SER A 281 2.76 -4.13 6.69
C SER A 281 1.23 -4.00 6.56
N PRO A 282 0.72 -3.34 5.51
CA PRO A 282 -0.71 -3.32 5.21
C PRO A 282 -1.24 -4.69 4.74
N VAL A 283 -0.35 -5.65 4.44
CA VAL A 283 -0.72 -6.98 3.90
C VAL A 283 -0.39 -8.11 4.86
N TYR A 284 0.76 -8.04 5.52
CA TYR A 284 1.28 -9.12 6.36
C TYR A 284 1.22 -8.75 7.83
N ALA A 285 1.05 -9.77 8.68
CA ALA A 285 1.17 -9.57 10.12
C ALA A 285 2.56 -9.02 10.44
N ASP A 286 2.70 -8.38 11.59
CA ASP A 286 3.93 -7.80 12.09
C ASP A 286 5.22 -8.58 11.70
N MET A 287 6.04 -7.99 10.82
CA MET A 287 7.20 -8.63 10.19
C MET A 287 8.52 -8.03 10.68
N PRO A 288 9.61 -8.82 10.74
CA PRO A 288 10.96 -8.30 10.89
C PRO A 288 11.35 -7.25 9.84
N GLY A 289 12.16 -6.25 10.21
CA GLY A 289 12.59 -5.15 9.34
C GLY A 289 13.20 -5.57 8.01
N VAL A 290 13.99 -6.65 8.02
CA VAL A 290 14.60 -7.24 6.82
C VAL A 290 13.61 -7.53 5.68
N TYR A 291 12.34 -7.82 5.98
CA TYR A 291 11.33 -8.05 4.94
C TYR A 291 10.96 -6.78 4.17
N LEU A 292 11.04 -5.61 4.80
CA LEU A 292 10.82 -4.34 4.10
C LEU A 292 11.95 -4.07 3.10
N HIS A 293 13.20 -4.29 3.50
CA HIS A 293 14.35 -4.22 2.60
C HIS A 293 14.21 -5.21 1.43
N ALA A 294 13.75 -6.43 1.72
CA ALA A 294 13.56 -7.46 0.72
C ALA A 294 12.45 -7.08 -0.29
N MET A 295 11.32 -6.56 0.20
CA MET A 295 10.24 -6.11 -0.67
C MET A 295 10.59 -4.86 -1.48
N ALA A 296 11.37 -3.95 -0.91
CA ALA A 296 11.91 -2.82 -1.66
C ALA A 296 12.81 -3.30 -2.80
N TYR A 297 13.69 -4.27 -2.53
CA TYR A 297 14.54 -4.84 -3.58
C TYR A 297 13.71 -5.57 -4.66
N ASP A 298 12.70 -6.34 -4.24
CA ASP A 298 11.75 -7.00 -5.12
C ASP A 298 11.06 -6.00 -6.07
N ASN A 299 10.54 -4.89 -5.55
CA ASN A 299 9.93 -3.83 -6.34
C ASN A 299 10.90 -3.26 -7.37
N LEU A 300 12.17 -3.01 -6.98
CA LEU A 300 13.20 -2.53 -7.91
C LEU A 300 13.53 -3.57 -8.99
N VAL A 301 13.60 -4.86 -8.66
CA VAL A 301 13.84 -5.92 -9.65
C VAL A 301 12.65 -6.10 -10.61
N THR A 302 11.44 -5.97 -10.09
CA THR A 302 10.20 -6.15 -10.83
C THR A 302 9.95 -4.98 -11.78
N PHE A 303 10.11 -3.74 -11.33
CA PHE A 303 9.79 -2.54 -12.10
C PHE A 303 11.01 -1.85 -12.75
N GLY A 304 12.24 -2.18 -12.32
CA GLY A 304 13.45 -1.55 -12.81
C GLY A 304 13.48 -0.04 -12.56
N LYS A 305 13.83 0.73 -13.60
CA LYS A 305 13.83 2.21 -13.54
C LYS A 305 12.43 2.82 -13.41
N GLY A 306 11.38 2.04 -13.73
CA GLY A 306 9.97 2.42 -13.57
C GLY A 306 9.37 2.02 -12.23
N TYR A 307 10.19 1.88 -11.18
CA TYR A 307 9.70 1.62 -9.83
C TYR A 307 8.73 2.72 -9.37
N LYS A 308 7.78 2.34 -8.51
CA LYS A 308 6.69 3.23 -8.12
C LYS A 308 7.19 4.28 -7.13
N ARG A 309 7.30 5.51 -7.59
CA ARG A 309 7.83 6.63 -6.80
C ARG A 309 6.77 7.15 -5.82
N ALA A 310 7.20 7.51 -4.61
CA ALA A 310 6.36 8.06 -3.56
C ALA A 310 6.04 9.55 -3.74
N ALA A 311 6.90 10.29 -4.45
CA ALA A 311 6.77 11.73 -4.60
C ALA A 311 5.59 12.10 -5.51
N ARG A 312 4.49 12.59 -4.92
CA ARG A 312 3.29 13.06 -5.63
C ARG A 312 3.14 14.57 -5.70
N HIS A 313 4.12 15.33 -5.20
CA HIS A 313 4.02 16.79 -5.15
C HIS A 313 4.41 17.51 -6.46
N GLY A 314 4.64 16.75 -7.54
CA GLY A 314 4.91 17.32 -8.86
C GLY A 314 3.72 18.10 -9.42
N VAL A 315 4.00 19.12 -10.22
CA VAL A 315 2.99 19.97 -10.89
C VAL A 315 1.96 19.13 -11.63
N MET A 316 2.39 18.10 -12.35
CA MET A 316 1.52 17.18 -13.09
C MET A 316 0.45 16.53 -12.21
N ALA A 317 0.82 16.16 -10.98
CA ALA A 317 -0.10 15.50 -10.08
C ALA A 317 -1.21 16.45 -9.60
N ARG A 318 -0.84 17.69 -9.22
CA ARG A 318 -1.78 18.74 -8.83
C ARG A 318 -2.69 19.15 -9.98
N VAL A 319 -2.14 19.28 -11.19
CA VAL A 319 -2.92 19.57 -12.40
C VAL A 319 -3.94 18.46 -12.66
N THR A 320 -3.54 17.20 -12.54
CA THR A 320 -4.46 16.08 -12.74
C THR A 320 -5.56 16.04 -11.68
N ASP A 321 -5.24 16.31 -10.41
CA ASP A 321 -6.27 16.40 -9.35
C ASP A 321 -7.25 17.54 -9.63
N ALA A 322 -6.74 18.71 -10.06
CA ALA A 322 -7.55 19.85 -10.44
C ALA A 322 -8.47 19.54 -11.64
N VAL A 323 -7.96 18.82 -12.65
CA VAL A 323 -8.75 18.36 -13.80
C VAL A 323 -9.80 17.34 -13.40
N LEU A 324 -9.47 16.36 -12.56
CA LEU A 324 -10.43 15.37 -12.05
C LEU A 324 -11.54 16.02 -11.23
N LEU A 325 -11.21 17.02 -10.39
CA LEU A 325 -12.20 17.82 -9.67
C LEU A 325 -13.09 18.60 -10.62
N LEU A 326 -12.53 19.15 -11.71
CA LEU A 326 -13.30 19.88 -12.70
C LEU A 326 -14.28 18.94 -13.42
N ILE A 327 -13.82 17.75 -13.81
CA ILE A 327 -14.66 16.70 -14.38
C ILE A 327 -15.77 16.31 -13.39
N ALA A 328 -15.43 16.09 -12.11
CA ALA A 328 -16.42 15.78 -11.07
C ALA A 328 -17.47 16.88 -10.95
N ALA A 329 -17.07 18.16 -10.91
CA ALA A 329 -18.00 19.30 -10.87
C ALA A 329 -18.90 19.38 -12.11
N ILE A 330 -18.36 19.12 -13.31
CA ILE A 330 -19.14 19.05 -14.55
C ILE A 330 -20.17 17.91 -14.46
N LEU A 331 -19.76 16.72 -14.03
CA LEU A 331 -20.63 15.55 -13.92
C LEU A 331 -21.74 15.76 -12.89
N LEU A 332 -21.45 16.40 -11.76
CA LEU A 332 -22.44 16.76 -10.73
C LEU A 332 -23.56 17.64 -11.31
N VAL A 333 -23.18 18.67 -12.07
CA VAL A 333 -24.13 19.65 -12.60
C VAL A 333 -24.89 19.11 -13.82
N ARG A 334 -24.24 18.31 -14.68
CA ARG A 334 -24.84 17.78 -15.92
C ARG A 334 -25.68 16.53 -15.70
N PHE A 335 -25.37 15.72 -14.70
CA PHE A 335 -26.08 14.48 -14.37
C PHE A 335 -26.62 14.54 -12.93
N PRO A 336 -27.58 15.45 -12.65
CA PRO A 336 -28.20 15.51 -11.35
C PRO A 336 -28.90 14.19 -11.04
N ARG A 337 -28.84 13.76 -9.78
CA ARG A 337 -29.51 12.54 -9.36
C ARG A 337 -31.02 12.73 -9.51
N GLU A 338 -31.66 11.88 -10.29
CA GLU A 338 -33.11 11.78 -10.26
C GLU A 338 -33.51 11.26 -8.89
N SER A 339 -34.34 12.01 -8.16
CA SER A 339 -34.95 11.49 -6.94
C SER A 339 -35.69 10.21 -7.33
N PRO A 340 -35.45 9.08 -6.64
CA PRO A 340 -36.19 7.87 -6.94
C PRO A 340 -37.68 8.21 -6.87
N PRO A 341 -38.49 7.84 -7.89
CA PRO A 341 -39.91 8.10 -7.84
C PRO A 341 -40.43 7.49 -6.55
N ALA A 342 -41.02 8.34 -5.70
CA ALA A 342 -41.65 7.90 -4.45
C ALA A 342 -42.56 6.73 -4.81
N ALA A 343 -42.37 5.59 -4.14
CA ALA A 343 -43.19 4.40 -4.39
C ALA A 343 -44.65 4.83 -4.23
N ARG A 344 -45.42 4.75 -5.32
CA ARG A 344 -46.78 5.31 -5.35
C ARG A 344 -47.75 4.44 -4.56
N THR A 345 -47.38 3.19 -4.30
CA THR A 345 -48.18 2.23 -3.53
C THR A 345 -47.32 1.40 -2.58
N PHE A 346 -47.94 0.95 -1.48
CA PHE A 346 -47.31 0.08 -0.47
C PHE A 346 -46.88 -1.28 -1.06
N ALA A 347 -47.61 -1.80 -2.05
CA ALA A 347 -47.28 -3.04 -2.75
C ALA A 347 -46.00 -2.92 -3.60
N GLU A 348 -45.81 -1.80 -4.30
CA GLU A 348 -44.56 -1.51 -5.02
C GLU A 348 -43.38 -1.35 -4.05
N LEU A 349 -43.60 -0.73 -2.90
CA LEU A 349 -42.60 -0.60 -1.85
C LEU A 349 -42.22 -1.99 -1.31
N GLN A 350 -43.19 -2.84 -1.01
CA GLN A 350 -42.96 -4.20 -0.48
C GLN A 350 -42.27 -5.11 -1.51
N ALA A 351 -42.64 -5.02 -2.79
CA ALA A 351 -41.99 -5.75 -3.88
C ALA A 351 -40.54 -5.28 -4.09
N LYS A 352 -40.29 -3.96 -4.06
CA LYS A 352 -38.93 -3.39 -4.11
C LYS A 352 -38.11 -3.77 -2.87
N LEU A 353 -38.72 -3.83 -1.68
CA LEU A 353 -38.06 -4.26 -0.45
C LEU A 353 -37.71 -5.74 -0.48
N ARG A 354 -38.61 -6.63 -0.94
CA ARG A 354 -38.33 -8.07 -1.07
C ARG A 354 -37.27 -8.37 -2.14
N GLY A 355 -37.40 -7.77 -3.32
CA GLY A 355 -36.39 -7.91 -4.38
C GLY A 355 -35.04 -7.31 -3.97
N GLY A 356 -35.05 -6.18 -3.29
CA GLY A 356 -33.86 -5.55 -2.72
C GLY A 356 -33.21 -6.39 -1.62
N ALA A 357 -34.00 -7.01 -0.73
CA ALA A 357 -33.50 -7.89 0.33
C ALA A 357 -32.89 -9.18 -0.24
N LEU A 358 -33.51 -9.79 -1.25
CA LEU A 358 -32.95 -10.95 -1.96
C LEU A 358 -31.64 -10.60 -2.66
N ALA A 359 -31.61 -9.50 -3.42
CA ALA A 359 -30.39 -9.05 -4.09
C ALA A 359 -29.28 -8.71 -3.09
N ALA A 360 -29.60 -8.02 -2.00
CA ALA A 360 -28.66 -7.73 -0.92
C ALA A 360 -28.16 -9.00 -0.25
N GLY A 361 -29.03 -9.98 0.01
CA GLY A 361 -28.66 -11.28 0.56
C GLY A 361 -27.69 -12.04 -0.34
N VAL A 362 -27.94 -12.07 -1.65
CA VAL A 362 -27.02 -12.67 -2.64
C VAL A 362 -25.69 -11.95 -2.67
N VAL A 363 -25.67 -10.61 -2.68
CA VAL A 363 -24.43 -9.83 -2.64
C VAL A 363 -23.66 -10.13 -1.36
N VAL A 364 -24.31 -10.18 -0.21
CA VAL A 364 -23.68 -10.51 1.07
C VAL A 364 -23.07 -11.92 1.04
N LEU A 365 -23.79 -12.91 0.51
CA LEU A 365 -23.28 -14.29 0.39
C LEU A 365 -22.10 -14.39 -0.59
N VAL A 366 -22.14 -13.68 -1.72
CA VAL A 366 -21.04 -13.64 -2.70
C VAL A 366 -19.82 -12.95 -2.10
N VAL A 367 -20.01 -11.80 -1.46
CA VAL A 367 -18.94 -11.05 -0.78
C VAL A 367 -18.34 -11.91 0.35
N ALA A 368 -19.17 -12.57 1.14
CA ALA A 368 -18.71 -13.50 2.18
C ALA A 368 -17.93 -14.68 1.58
N GLY A 369 -18.46 -15.34 0.54
CA GLY A 369 -17.79 -16.44 -0.14
C GLY A 369 -16.45 -16.06 -0.78
N LEU A 370 -16.35 -14.86 -1.36
CA LEU A 370 -15.10 -14.31 -1.86
C LEU A 370 -14.12 -13.99 -0.72
N ALA A 371 -14.62 -13.45 0.40
CA ALA A 371 -13.79 -13.20 1.58
C ALA A 371 -13.18 -14.49 2.12
N VAL A 372 -13.93 -15.61 2.12
CA VAL A 372 -13.41 -16.94 2.50
C VAL A 372 -12.34 -17.43 1.53
N SER A 373 -12.68 -17.42 0.23
CA SER A 373 -11.96 -18.22 -0.76
C SER A 373 -10.77 -17.49 -1.36
N ARG A 374 -10.81 -16.16 -1.39
CA ARG A 374 -9.79 -15.30 -2.04
C ARG A 374 -9.29 -14.16 -1.14
N GLY A 375 -9.94 -13.95 -0.01
CA GLY A 375 -9.60 -12.92 0.97
C GLY A 375 -10.48 -11.67 0.90
N VAL A 376 -10.40 -10.85 1.93
CA VAL A 376 -11.26 -9.66 2.15
C VAL A 376 -11.10 -8.60 1.05
N ASP A 377 -9.93 -8.45 0.47
CA ASP A 377 -9.72 -7.54 -0.66
C ASP A 377 -10.68 -7.81 -1.81
N ASP A 378 -10.84 -9.08 -2.19
CA ASP A 378 -11.65 -9.45 -3.35
C ASP A 378 -13.13 -9.33 -3.05
N ALA A 379 -13.50 -9.56 -1.78
CA ALA A 379 -14.81 -9.24 -1.26
C ALA A 379 -15.11 -7.73 -1.33
N LEU A 380 -14.15 -6.87 -0.98
CA LEU A 380 -14.28 -5.42 -1.07
C LEU A 380 -14.36 -4.95 -2.54
N LEU A 381 -13.55 -5.52 -3.43
CA LEU A 381 -13.63 -5.26 -4.87
C LEU A 381 -14.99 -5.67 -5.43
N ALA A 382 -15.50 -6.85 -5.06
CA ALA A 382 -16.82 -7.32 -5.48
C ALA A 382 -17.94 -6.45 -4.93
N LEU A 383 -17.84 -6.01 -3.67
CA LEU A 383 -18.79 -5.07 -3.07
C LEU A 383 -18.77 -3.73 -3.79
N PHE A 384 -17.59 -3.20 -4.12
CA PHE A 384 -17.45 -1.98 -4.89
C PHE A 384 -18.05 -2.13 -6.30
N ALA A 385 -17.76 -3.22 -6.99
CA ALA A 385 -18.33 -3.51 -8.31
C ALA A 385 -19.86 -3.64 -8.24
N ALA A 386 -20.38 -4.32 -7.22
CA ALA A 386 -21.82 -4.42 -6.96
C ALA A 386 -22.43 -3.04 -6.68
N TYR A 387 -21.74 -2.18 -5.93
CA TYR A 387 -22.17 -0.81 -5.66
C TYR A 387 -22.20 0.05 -6.92
N VAL A 388 -21.18 -0.02 -7.77
CA VAL A 388 -21.14 0.65 -9.08
C VAL A 388 -22.26 0.13 -9.97
N LEU A 389 -22.51 -1.18 -9.99
CA LEU A 389 -23.59 -1.79 -10.76
C LEU A 389 -24.97 -1.37 -10.25
N TYR A 390 -25.16 -1.30 -8.94
CA TYR A 390 -26.36 -0.75 -8.31
C TYR A 390 -26.57 0.71 -8.71
N ARG A 391 -25.50 1.52 -8.70
CA ARG A 391 -25.56 2.92 -9.13
C ARG A 391 -25.92 3.03 -10.61
N TRP A 392 -25.36 2.17 -11.46
CA TRP A 392 -25.66 2.15 -12.88
C TRP A 392 -27.11 1.72 -13.18
N ARG A 393 -27.55 0.57 -12.67
CA ARG A 393 -28.85 -0.02 -13.04
C ARG A 393 -30.00 0.37 -12.12
N GLY A 394 -29.76 0.41 -10.82
CA GLY A 394 -30.78 0.70 -9.81
C GLY A 394 -31.04 2.20 -9.67
N ALA A 395 -30.00 2.97 -9.42
CA ALA A 395 -30.11 4.42 -9.22
C ALA A 395 -30.06 5.25 -10.53
N ARG A 396 -29.76 4.60 -11.68
CA ARG A 396 -29.56 5.24 -13.00
C ARG A 396 -28.60 6.43 -12.94
N ASP A 397 -27.57 6.28 -12.13
CA ASP A 397 -26.68 7.35 -11.73
C ASP A 397 -25.46 7.44 -12.66
N LEU A 398 -25.71 7.92 -13.89
CA LEU A 398 -24.68 7.96 -14.93
C LEU A 398 -23.47 8.83 -14.52
N GLY A 399 -23.71 9.94 -13.82
CA GLY A 399 -22.63 10.82 -13.35
C GLY A 399 -21.64 10.10 -12.41
N PHE A 400 -22.14 9.30 -11.47
CA PHE A 400 -21.30 8.51 -10.56
C PHE A 400 -20.50 7.44 -11.31
N VAL A 401 -21.13 6.74 -12.25
CA VAL A 401 -20.49 5.68 -13.04
C VAL A 401 -19.38 6.26 -13.92
N LEU A 402 -19.64 7.39 -14.59
CA LEU A 402 -18.65 8.08 -15.43
C LEU A 402 -17.45 8.56 -14.59
N LEU A 403 -17.70 9.16 -13.42
CA LEU A 403 -16.62 9.60 -12.52
C LEU A 403 -15.77 8.41 -12.05
N THR A 404 -16.43 7.30 -11.69
CA THR A 404 -15.73 6.06 -11.31
C THR A 404 -14.84 5.54 -12.44
N GLY A 405 -15.36 5.51 -13.66
CA GLY A 405 -14.59 5.10 -14.84
C GLY A 405 -13.37 5.99 -15.09
N VAL A 406 -13.56 7.32 -15.10
CA VAL A 406 -12.46 8.28 -15.34
C VAL A 406 -11.40 8.21 -14.25
N THR A 407 -11.80 8.13 -12.97
CA THR A 407 -10.84 8.05 -11.85
C THR A 407 -10.07 6.73 -11.86
N LEU A 408 -10.72 5.61 -12.20
CA LEU A 408 -10.07 4.31 -12.34
C LEU A 408 -9.05 4.32 -13.49
N VAL A 409 -9.43 4.81 -14.67
CA VAL A 409 -8.53 4.92 -15.83
C VAL A 409 -7.34 5.81 -15.50
N THR A 410 -7.56 6.94 -14.83
CA THR A 410 -6.49 7.85 -14.42
C THR A 410 -5.56 7.17 -13.41
N ALA A 411 -6.09 6.43 -12.44
CA ALA A 411 -5.26 5.72 -11.48
C ALA A 411 -4.42 4.62 -12.12
N LEU A 412 -4.99 3.85 -13.06
CA LEU A 412 -4.27 2.84 -13.83
C LEU A 412 -3.20 3.47 -14.74
N PHE A 413 -3.50 4.60 -15.39
CA PHE A 413 -2.53 5.35 -16.18
C PHE A 413 -1.33 5.79 -15.33
N TYR A 414 -1.59 6.35 -14.15
CA TYR A 414 -0.53 6.74 -13.22
C TYR A 414 0.32 5.55 -12.78
N TYR A 415 -0.32 4.42 -12.48
CA TYR A 415 0.35 3.20 -12.07
C TYR A 415 1.21 2.59 -13.17
N TYR A 416 0.68 2.43 -14.39
CA TYR A 416 1.35 1.70 -15.47
C TYR A 416 2.22 2.58 -16.38
N VAL A 417 1.95 3.88 -16.47
CA VAL A 417 2.61 4.78 -17.45
C VAL A 417 3.49 5.82 -16.78
N VAL A 418 3.09 6.36 -15.63
CA VAL A 418 3.81 7.48 -14.96
C VAL A 418 4.74 6.97 -13.84
N ASP A 419 4.66 5.68 -13.50
CA ASP A 419 5.38 5.04 -12.40
C ASP A 419 5.22 5.76 -11.07
N LEU A 420 4.02 6.28 -10.85
CA LEU A 420 3.58 6.79 -9.57
C LEU A 420 2.69 5.73 -8.94
N GLY A 421 2.71 5.63 -7.62
CA GLY A 421 1.78 4.71 -6.99
C GLY A 421 0.31 5.17 -7.13
N PRO A 422 -0.61 4.35 -6.64
CA PRO A 422 -2.05 4.49 -6.94
C PRO A 422 -2.72 5.81 -6.54
N ARG A 423 -3.61 6.36 -7.38
CA ARG A 423 -4.31 7.62 -7.07
C ARG A 423 -5.51 7.47 -6.14
N ASN A 424 -5.95 8.60 -5.57
CA ASN A 424 -7.03 8.68 -4.58
C ASN A 424 -8.44 8.58 -5.17
N ILE A 425 -8.78 7.42 -5.75
CA ILE A 425 -10.09 7.17 -6.33
C ILE A 425 -11.21 7.46 -5.32
N LEU A 426 -11.09 6.95 -4.09
CA LEU A 426 -12.17 7.06 -3.09
C LEU A 426 -12.41 8.49 -2.66
N ALA A 427 -11.38 9.34 -2.63
CA ALA A 427 -11.55 10.76 -2.28
C ALA A 427 -12.48 11.47 -3.26
N PHE A 428 -12.33 11.22 -4.56
CA PHE A 428 -13.21 11.80 -5.58
C PHE A 428 -14.64 11.26 -5.47
N LEU A 429 -14.81 9.96 -5.21
CA LEU A 429 -16.13 9.34 -5.07
C LEU A 429 -16.85 9.82 -3.81
N VAL A 430 -16.15 9.93 -2.68
CA VAL A 430 -16.70 10.47 -1.43
C VAL A 430 -17.07 11.93 -1.59
N PHE A 431 -16.19 12.75 -2.17
CA PHE A 431 -16.51 14.15 -2.47
C PHE A 431 -17.78 14.26 -3.32
N PHE A 432 -17.88 13.46 -4.39
CA PHE A 432 -19.04 13.45 -5.26
C PHE A 432 -20.34 13.08 -4.53
N GLU A 433 -20.32 12.05 -3.67
CA GLU A 433 -21.49 11.67 -2.88
C GLU A 433 -21.87 12.71 -1.82
N VAL A 434 -20.88 13.26 -1.10
CA VAL A 434 -21.10 14.29 -0.08
C VAL A 434 -21.72 15.54 -0.70
N VAL A 435 -21.17 16.02 -1.82
CA VAL A 435 -21.70 17.20 -2.51
C VAL A 435 -23.14 16.95 -2.96
N ARG A 436 -23.46 15.77 -3.51
CA ARG A 436 -24.84 15.47 -3.93
C ARG A 436 -25.80 15.40 -2.76
N HIS A 437 -25.37 14.82 -1.65
CA HIS A 437 -26.19 14.79 -0.44
C HIS A 437 -26.49 16.20 0.06
N LEU A 438 -25.49 17.07 0.07
CA LEU A 438 -25.64 18.49 0.45
C LEU A 438 -26.54 19.24 -0.54
N GLU A 439 -26.37 19.05 -1.86
CA GLU A 439 -27.24 19.63 -2.87
C GLU A 439 -28.70 19.19 -2.70
N GLY A 440 -28.92 17.92 -2.38
CA GLY A 440 -30.26 17.39 -2.07
C GLY A 440 -30.91 18.11 -0.88
N ARG A 441 -30.19 18.25 0.23
CA ARG A 441 -30.69 18.99 1.40
C ARG A 441 -30.92 20.47 1.09
N LEU A 442 -30.02 21.11 0.33
CA LEU A 442 -30.16 22.51 -0.07
C LEU A 442 -31.40 22.73 -0.94
N LYS A 443 -31.73 21.80 -1.83
CA LYS A 443 -32.97 21.83 -2.62
C LYS A 443 -34.20 21.73 -1.73
N GLU A 444 -34.20 20.82 -0.76
CA GLU A 444 -35.30 20.66 0.20
C GLU A 444 -35.49 21.92 1.05
N PHE A 445 -34.40 22.49 1.58
CA PHE A 445 -34.43 23.75 2.31
C PHE A 445 -34.90 24.92 1.45
N ALA A 446 -34.44 25.01 0.20
CA ALA A 446 -34.89 26.03 -0.75
C ALA A 446 -36.41 25.93 -0.99
N ALA A 447 -36.93 24.72 -1.20
CA ALA A 447 -38.36 24.48 -1.37
C ALA A 447 -39.16 24.89 -0.13
N ARG A 448 -38.71 24.50 1.08
CA ARG A 448 -39.35 24.91 2.34
C ARG A 448 -39.30 26.43 2.55
N TYR A 449 -38.16 27.05 2.25
CA TYR A 449 -37.99 28.50 2.35
C TYR A 449 -38.99 29.24 1.45
N PHE A 450 -39.10 28.84 0.18
CA PHE A 450 -40.05 29.46 -0.74
C PHE A 450 -41.51 29.17 -0.37
N ALA A 451 -41.81 27.98 0.16
CA ALA A 451 -43.16 27.66 0.66
C ALA A 451 -43.55 28.54 1.87
N LEU A 452 -42.65 28.70 2.85
CA LEU A 452 -42.86 29.57 4.01
C LEU A 452 -42.98 31.05 3.59
N LYS A 453 -42.16 31.48 2.63
CA LYS A 453 -42.20 32.85 2.10
C LYS A 453 -43.49 33.13 1.34
N ALA A 454 -44.02 32.17 0.59
CA ALA A 454 -45.29 32.31 -0.12
C ALA A 454 -46.49 32.45 0.84
N GLY A 455 -46.41 31.82 2.03
CA GLY A 455 -47.44 31.92 3.06
C GLY A 455 -47.34 33.16 3.96
N ALA A 456 -46.24 33.92 3.90
CA ALA A 456 -46.01 35.08 4.74
C ALA A 456 -46.08 36.37 3.91
N THR A 457 -46.99 37.30 4.24
CA THR A 457 -47.06 38.66 3.68
C THR A 457 -45.89 39.50 4.20
N VAL A 458 -44.67 39.14 3.85
CA VAL A 458 -43.44 39.81 4.28
C VAL A 458 -42.97 40.72 3.15
N GLU A 459 -43.15 42.02 3.34
CA GLU A 459 -42.52 43.05 2.51
C GLU A 459 -40.99 42.86 2.51
N SER A 460 -40.40 42.68 1.32
CA SER A 460 -39.02 42.20 1.20
C SER A 460 -38.01 43.26 1.69
N ARG A 461 -37.43 43.06 2.87
CA ARG A 461 -36.25 43.80 3.32
C ARG A 461 -34.98 43.34 2.56
N ALA A 462 -34.03 44.25 2.35
CA ALA A 462 -32.76 43.99 1.64
C ALA A 462 -32.01 42.67 1.96
N PRO A 463 -31.87 42.21 3.23
CA PRO A 463 -31.20 40.93 3.52
C PRO A 463 -31.88 39.71 2.90
N LEU A 464 -33.19 39.75 2.65
CA LEU A 464 -33.92 38.65 2.00
C LEU A 464 -33.51 38.50 0.52
N ARG A 465 -33.08 39.57 -0.16
CA ARG A 465 -32.69 39.51 -1.58
C ARG A 465 -31.47 38.63 -1.84
N MET A 466 -30.52 38.58 -0.90
CA MET A 466 -29.32 37.74 -1.04
C MET A 466 -29.67 36.25 -0.83
N ILE A 467 -30.49 35.96 0.18
CA ILE A 467 -30.98 34.60 0.49
C ILE A 467 -31.86 34.08 -0.65
N ASP A 468 -32.73 34.92 -1.20
CA ASP A 468 -33.55 34.62 -2.38
C ASP A 468 -32.68 34.28 -3.60
N LYS A 469 -31.65 35.09 -3.86
CA LYS A 469 -30.73 34.86 -4.98
C LYS A 469 -29.93 33.58 -4.79
N PHE A 470 -29.56 33.23 -3.56
CA PHE A 470 -28.90 31.97 -3.24
C PHE A 470 -29.83 30.77 -3.43
N PHE A 471 -31.01 30.75 -2.80
CA PHE A 471 -31.93 29.61 -2.89
C PHE A 471 -32.59 29.45 -4.26
N SER A 472 -32.75 30.53 -5.03
CA SER A 472 -33.22 30.46 -6.42
C SER A 472 -32.26 29.72 -7.36
N LEU A 473 -30.98 29.59 -7.00
CA LEU A 473 -30.09 28.67 -7.71
C LEU A 473 -30.51 27.21 -7.45
N TYR A 474 -30.98 26.86 -6.27
CA TYR A 474 -31.25 25.46 -5.91
C TYR A 474 -32.70 25.04 -6.15
N SER A 475 -33.68 25.96 -6.17
CA SER A 475 -35.10 25.61 -6.32
C SER A 475 -35.51 25.12 -7.70
N GLY A 476 -34.58 25.03 -8.67
CA GLY A 476 -34.86 24.53 -10.02
C GLY A 476 -35.98 25.33 -10.67
N GLY A 477 -35.68 26.57 -11.07
CA GLY A 477 -36.67 27.50 -11.59
C GLY A 477 -37.49 26.90 -12.74
N SER A 478 -38.68 26.39 -12.43
CA SER A 478 -39.85 26.53 -13.29
C SER A 478 -40.45 27.89 -12.94
N ARG A 479 -40.02 28.93 -13.63
CA ARG A 479 -40.96 29.97 -14.02
C ARG A 479 -41.46 29.63 -15.41
#